data_AF-A0A822GP90-F1
#
_entry.id   AF-A0A822GP90-F1
#
_cell.length_a   1.000
_cell.length_b   1.000
_cell.length_c   1.000
_cell.angle_alpha   90.00
_cell.angle_beta   90.00
_cell.angle_gamma   90.00
#
_symmetry.space_group_name_H-M   'P 1'
#
loop_
_entity.id
_entity.type
_entity.pdbx_description
1 polymer ?
#
loop_
_entity_poly.entity_id
_entity_poly.type
_entity_poly.pdbx_seq_one_letter_code
_entity_poly.pdbx_strand_id
1 'polypeptide(L)' 'GDLKFKETLYEGFEKMPAAFVGLFKGENMGKAIVKASNYP' A
#
# COMPACT_ATOMS: atom_id res chain seq x y z
N GLY A 1 19.68 9.14 -9.92
CA GLY A 1 19.13 9.94 -8.82
C GLY A 1 17.76 9.39 -8.51
N ASP A 2 17.45 9.18 -7.24
CA ASP A 2 16.19 8.55 -6.84
C ASP A 2 15.07 9.59 -6.71
N LEU A 3 13.96 9.34 -7.40
CA LEU A 3 12.77 10.18 -7.32
C LEU A 3 12.09 9.94 -5.96
N LYS A 4 12.00 10.98 -5.14
CA LYS A 4 11.26 10.91 -3.86
C LYS A 4 9.78 11.12 -4.13
N PHE A 5 8.95 10.13 -3.84
CA PHE A 5 7.49 10.22 -3.85
C PHE A 5 6.90 9.65 -2.56
N LYS A 6 5.65 10.03 -2.27
CA LYS A 6 4.89 9.48 -1.14
C LYS A 6 4.04 8.31 -1.62
N GLU A 7 4.08 7.22 -0.87
CA GLU A 7 3.28 6.02 -1.12
C GLU A 7 2.71 5.48 0.19
N THR A 8 1.62 4.72 0.10
CA THR A 8 1.02 4.02 1.24
C THR A 8 1.46 2.56 1.22
N LEU A 9 2.10 2.12 2.31
CA LEU A 9 2.57 0.75 2.47
C LEU A 9 1.73 0.01 3.52
N TYR A 10 1.24 -1.17 3.16
CA TYR A 10 0.56 -2.09 4.05
C TYR A 10 1.42 -3.35 4.19
N GLU A 11 1.63 -3.79 5.42
CA GLU A 11 2.33 -5.04 5.70
C GLU A 11 1.30 -6.13 6.04
N GLY A 12 1.40 -7.27 5.36
CA GLY A 12 0.51 -8.42 5.53
C GLY A 12 -0.59 -8.48 4.47
N PHE A 13 -0.82 -9.67 3.93
CA PHE A 13 -1.87 -9.94 2.93
C PHE A 13 -3.27 -9.63 3.48
N GLU A 14 -3.48 -9.84 4.78
CA GLU A 14 -4.71 -9.55 5.51
C GLU A 14 -5.14 -8.07 5.44
N LYS A 15 -4.23 -7.16 5.09
CA LYS A 15 -4.52 -5.74 4.90
C LYS A 15 -5.07 -5.42 3.51
N MET A 16 -5.06 -6.35 2.55
CA MET A 16 -5.58 -6.12 1.20
C MET A 16 -7.02 -5.59 1.17
N PRO A 17 -7.99 -6.15 1.92
CA PRO A 17 -9.36 -5.66 1.88
C PRO A 17 -9.46 -4.19 2.32
N ALA A 18 -8.72 -3.82 3.38
CA ALA A 18 -8.68 -2.44 3.87
C ALA A 18 -8.03 -1.48 2.87
N ALA A 19 -6.89 -1.87 2.29
CA ALA A 19 -6.19 -1.09 1.28
C ALA A 19 -7.04 -0.86 0.02
N PHE A 20 -7.81 -1.89 -0.38
CA PHE A 20 -8.71 -1.83 -1.53
C PHE A 20 -9.91 -0.90 -1.26
N VAL A 21 -10.55 -1.00 -0.11
CA VAL A 21 -11.63 -0.08 0.28
C VAL A 21 -11.11 1.36 0.41
N GLY A 22 -9.94 1.54 1.04
CA GLY A 22 -9.29 2.84 1.19
C GLY A 22 -8.95 3.52 -0.14
N LEU A 23 -8.69 2.75 -1.20
CA LEU A 23 -8.46 3.27 -2.55
C LEU A 23 -9.68 4.04 -3.06
N PHE A 24 -10.89 3.50 -2.90
CA PHE A 24 -12.13 4.16 -3.34
C PHE A 24 -12.56 5.31 -2.42
N LYS A 25 -12.06 5.34 -1.19
CA LYS A 25 -12.28 6.44 -0.24
C LYS A 25 -11.26 7.57 -0.37
N GLY A 26 -10.19 7.38 -1.16
CA GLY A 26 -9.11 8.36 -1.29
C GLY A 26 -8.17 8.40 -0.07
N GLU A 27 -8.12 7.33 0.73
CA GLU A 27 -7.27 7.24 1.93
C GLU A 27 -5.79 6.95 1.59
N ASN A 28 -5.54 6.39 0.39
CA ASN A 28 -4.19 6.04 -0.06
C ASN A 28 -3.49 7.25 -0.70
N MET A 29 -2.22 7.47 -0.35
CA MET A 29 -1.37 8.49 -0.98
C MET A 29 -0.60 7.89 -2.14
N GLY A 30 -0.85 8.36 -3.35
CA GLY A 30 -0.15 7.90 -4.54
C GLY A 30 -0.35 6.39 -4.75
N LYS A 31 0.74 5.63 -4.73
CA LYS A 31 0.71 4.17 -4.88
C LYS A 31 0.38 3.50 -3.54
N ALA A 32 -0.54 2.55 -3.56
CA ALA A 32 -0.77 1.65 -2.43
C ALA A 32 -0.08 0.30 -2.69
N ILE A 33 0.78 -0.14 -1.78
CA ILE A 33 1.47 -1.44 -1.87
C ILE A 33 1.08 -2.29 -0.66
N VAL A 34 0.66 -3.52 -0.90
CA VAL A 34 0.42 -4.51 0.15
C VAL A 34 1.47 -5.61 0.04
N LYS A 35 2.30 -5.80 1.07
CA LYS A 35 3.27 -6.90 1.15
C LYS A 35 2.54 -8.18 1.53
N ALA A 36 2.42 -9.11 0.57
CA ALA A 36 1.73 -10.39 0.79
C ALA A 36 2.49 -11.33 1.75
N SER A 37 3.82 -11.29 1.72
CA SER A 37 4.69 -12.10 2.57
C SER A 37 6.05 -11.43 2.70
N ASN A 38 6.69 -11.56 3.86
CA ASN A 38 8.06 -11.12 4.07
C ASN A 38 9.01 -12.30 3.79
N TYR A 39 9.10 -12.71 2.53
CA TYR A 39 10.12 -13.66 2.11
C TYR A 39 11.36 -12.86 1.68
N PRO A 40 12.57 -13.21 2.18
CA PRO A 40 13.81 -12.50 1.84
C PRO A 40 14.11 -12.52 0.34
#